data_AF-A0AAX1J8S9-F1
#
_entry.id   AF-A0AAX1J8S9-F1
#
_cell.length_a   1.000
_cell.length_b   1.000
_cell.length_c   1.000
_cell.angle_alpha   90.00
_cell.angle_beta   90.00
_cell.angle_gamma   90.00
#
_symmetry.space_group_name_H-M   'P 1'
#
loop_
_entity.id
_entity.type
_entity.pdbx_description
1 polymer ?
#
loop_
_entity_poly.entity_id
_entity_poly.type
_entity_poly.pdbx_seq_one_letter_code
_entity_poly.pdbx_strand_id
1 'polypeptide(L)'
;MSEATSGWSAECRDCDYTIGIDYGERIYPRSESGDRGDVEFWAEQHRRRNPGHRPRVSAFTRMTFDAADVNPDALKMIFGIDR
;
A
#
# COMPACT_ATOMS: atom_id res chain seq x y z
N MET A 1 10.76 -14.47 12.52
CA MET A 1 11.55 -13.95 11.38
C MET A 1 10.60 -13.13 10.55
N SER A 2 10.91 -11.88 10.23
CA SER A 2 10.09 -11.13 9.28
C SER A 2 10.29 -11.71 7.89
N GLU A 3 9.21 -12.24 7.33
CA GLU A 3 9.22 -12.76 5.97
C GLU A 3 8.91 -11.59 5.03
N ALA A 4 9.86 -11.26 4.15
CA ALA A 4 9.63 -10.26 3.12
C ALA A 4 8.85 -10.90 1.96
N THR A 5 7.69 -10.36 1.63
CA THR A 5 6.89 -10.82 0.49
C THR A 5 7.07 -9.84 -0.67
N SER A 6 7.48 -10.35 -1.83
CA SER A 6 7.54 -9.55 -3.06
C SER A 6 6.45 -9.96 -4.03
N GLY A 7 6.01 -9.03 -4.87
CA GLY A 7 4.97 -9.29 -5.86
C GLY A 7 4.72 -8.11 -6.76
N TRP A 8 3.57 -8.14 -7.42
CA TRP A 8 3.08 -7.11 -8.32
C TRP A 8 1.76 -6.56 -7.82
N SER A 9 1.54 -5.28 -8.06
CA SER A 9 0.31 -4.58 -7.73
C SER A 9 -0.21 -3.80 -8.94
N ALA A 10 -1.52 -3.65 -9.03
CA ALA A 10 -2.17 -2.67 -9.90
C ALA A 10 -3.06 -1.78 -9.03
N GLU A 11 -2.93 -0.46 -9.16
CA GLU A 11 -3.74 0.54 -8.42
C GLU A 11 -4.30 1.58 -9.38
N CYS A 12 -5.58 1.92 -9.24
CA CYS A 12 -6.24 2.96 -10.06
C CYS A 12 -6.57 4.20 -9.23
N ARG A 13 -5.80 5.27 -9.42
CA ARG A 13 -5.97 6.54 -8.69
C ARG A 13 -7.03 7.48 -9.28
N ASP A 14 -7.59 7.11 -10.42
CA ASP A 14 -8.70 7.85 -11.06
C ASP A 14 -10.06 7.45 -10.46
N CYS A 15 -10.11 6.36 -9.68
CA CYS A 15 -11.32 5.95 -8.95
C CYS A 15 -11.51 6.76 -7.67
N ASP A 16 -12.75 6.80 -7.21
CA ASP A 16 -13.05 7.17 -5.83
C ASP A 16 -12.28 6.25 -4.87
N TYR A 17 -11.82 6.83 -3.77
CA TYR A 17 -11.06 6.15 -2.73
C TYR A 17 -11.86 6.10 -1.42
N THR A 18 -11.48 5.17 -0.56
CA THR A 18 -11.89 5.18 0.85
C THR A 18 -10.74 5.68 1.72
N ILE A 19 -11.05 6.14 2.93
CA ILE A 19 -10.04 6.51 3.92
C ILE A 19 -9.76 5.28 4.79
N GLY A 20 -8.48 4.92 4.91
CA GLY A 20 -8.01 3.84 5.75
C GLY A 20 -8.14 4.16 7.24
N ILE A 21 -8.28 3.10 8.03
CA ILE A 21 -8.44 3.19 9.48
C ILE A 21 -7.13 3.51 10.19
N ASP A 22 -5.99 3.17 9.55
CA ASP A 22 -4.66 3.28 10.13
C ASP A 22 -3.98 4.54 9.57
N TYR A 23 -4.30 5.68 10.18
CA TYR A 23 -3.68 7.00 9.92
C TYR A 23 -4.20 7.75 8.68
N GLY A 24 -5.39 7.41 8.18
CA GLY A 24 -6.16 8.27 7.26
C GLY A 24 -5.63 8.29 5.82
N GLU A 25 -4.89 7.26 5.43
CA GLU A 25 -4.38 7.07 4.09
C GLU A 25 -5.51 6.86 3.07
N ARG A 26 -5.28 7.25 1.82
CA ARG A 26 -6.24 7.02 0.73
C ARG A 26 -6.07 5.61 0.19
N ILE A 27 -7.14 4.83 0.22
CA ILE A 27 -7.19 3.47 -0.31
C ILE A 27 -7.94 3.49 -1.63
N TYR A 28 -7.19 3.39 -2.73
CA TYR A 28 -7.75 3.25 -4.06
C TYR A 28 -8.01 1.78 -4.39
N PRO A 29 -8.95 1.47 -5.32
CA PRO A 29 -9.10 0.13 -5.86
C PRO A 29 -7.77 -0.43 -6.39
N ARG A 30 -7.40 -1.61 -5.90
CA ARG A 30 -6.14 -2.28 -6.23
C ARG A 30 -6.27 -3.80 -6.28
N SER A 31 -5.30 -4.44 -6.92
CA SER A 31 -5.08 -5.89 -6.89
C SER A 31 -3.60 -6.18 -6.63
N GLU A 32 -3.29 -7.22 -5.86
CA GLU A 32 -1.94 -7.75 -5.66
C GLU A 32 -1.88 -9.22 -6.04
N SER A 33 -0.76 -9.66 -6.61
CA SER A 33 -0.45 -11.07 -6.84
C SER A 33 1.05 -11.28 -6.83
N GLY A 34 1.50 -12.52 -6.59
CA GLY A 34 2.87 -12.93 -6.88
C GLY A 34 3.16 -12.94 -8.40
N ASP A 35 2.12 -13.10 -9.22
CA ASP A 35 2.21 -13.09 -10.69
C ASP A 35 1.85 -11.71 -11.25
N ARG A 36 2.66 -11.24 -12.19
CA ARG A 36 2.41 -10.00 -12.92
C ARG A 36 1.19 -10.12 -13.84
N GLY A 37 0.93 -11.29 -14.42
CA GLY A 37 -0.16 -11.51 -15.37
C GLY A 37 -1.53 -11.27 -14.74
N ASP A 38 -1.73 -11.68 -13.49
CA ASP A 38 -2.99 -11.49 -12.75
C ASP A 38 -3.32 -10.00 -12.56
N VAL A 39 -2.32 -9.20 -12.18
CA VAL A 39 -2.53 -7.76 -11.96
C VAL A 39 -2.69 -6.98 -13.26
N GLU A 40 -2.03 -7.41 -14.33
CA GLU A 40 -2.24 -6.86 -15.67
C GLU A 40 -3.63 -7.21 -16.20
N PHE A 41 -4.11 -8.42 -15.96
CA PHE A 41 -5.47 -8.83 -16.29
C PHE A 41 -6.50 -7.98 -15.55
N TRP A 42 -6.33 -7.77 -14.23
CA TRP A 42 -7.19 -6.87 -13.47
C TRP A 42 -7.18 -5.45 -14.05
N ALA A 43 -5.99 -4.89 -14.35
CA ALA A 43 -5.86 -3.54 -14.90
C ALA A 43 -6.56 -3.41 -16.26
N GLU A 44 -6.49 -4.43 -17.09
CA GLU A 44 -7.18 -4.48 -18.38
C GLU A 44 -8.71 -4.53 -18.22
N GLN A 45 -9.22 -5.41 -17.36
CA GLN A 45 -10.65 -5.46 -17.06
C GLN A 45 -11.15 -4.15 -16.47
N HIS A 46 -10.34 -3.51 -15.62
CA HIS A 46 -10.66 -2.23 -15.02
C HIS A 46 -10.77 -1.12 -16.07
N ARG A 47 -9.81 -1.02 -17.01
CA ARG A 47 -9.86 -0.06 -18.12
C ARG A 47 -11.08 -0.24 -19.03
N ARG A 48 -11.46 -1.49 -19.31
CA ARG A 48 -12.65 -1.80 -20.12
C ARG A 48 -13.95 -1.35 -19.47
N ARG A 49 -14.04 -1.47 -18.15
CA ARG A 49 -15.24 -1.08 -17.37
C ARG A 49 -15.28 0.41 -17.05
N ASN A 50 -14.13 1.07 -17.00
CA ASN A 50 -13.99 2.48 -16.63
C ASN A 50 -13.18 3.23 -17.70
N PRO A 51 -13.81 3.64 -18.82
CA PRO A 51 -13.12 4.36 -19.89
C PRO A 51 -12.46 5.64 -19.37
N GLY A 52 -11.18 5.82 -19.70
CA GLY A 52 -10.39 6.99 -19.27
C GLY A 52 -9.52 6.75 -18.03
N HIS A 53 -9.82 5.72 -17.23
CA HIS A 53 -9.01 5.36 -16.07
C HIS A 53 -7.67 4.75 -16.50
N ARG A 54 -6.61 5.01 -15.71
CA ARG A 54 -5.23 4.61 -15.98
C ARG A 54 -4.63 3.88 -14.78
N PRO A 55 -4.97 2.59 -14.57
CA PRO A 55 -4.37 1.81 -13.50
C PRO A 55 -2.85 1.67 -13.71
N ARG A 56 -2.09 1.87 -12.65
CA ARG A 56 -0.63 1.72 -12.64
C ARG A 56 -0.26 0.35 -12.11
N VAL A 57 0.51 -0.41 -12.89
CA VAL A 57 1.13 -1.67 -12.46
C VAL A 57 2.51 -1.37 -11.88
N SER A 58 2.86 -1.92 -10.73
CA SER A 58 4.15 -1.71 -10.06
C SER A 58 4.56 -2.93 -9.24
N ALA A 59 5.87 -3.24 -9.24
CA ALA A 59 6.43 -4.23 -8.34
C ALA A 59 6.44 -3.69 -6.90
N PHE A 60 6.31 -4.57 -5.92
CA PHE A 60 6.40 -4.21 -4.51
C PHE A 60 7.19 -5.25 -3.71
N THR A 61 7.73 -4.82 -2.59
CA THR A 61 8.23 -5.68 -1.51
C THR A 61 7.62 -5.19 -0.20
N ARG A 62 6.97 -6.09 0.53
CA ARG A 62 6.40 -5.85 1.85
C ARG A 62 7.29 -6.50 2.89
N MET A 63 7.54 -5.78 3.97
CA MET A 63 8.35 -6.23 5.09
C MET A 63 7.65 -5.82 6.38
N THR A 64 7.56 -6.75 7.32
CA THR A 64 7.10 -6.49 8.68
C THR A 64 8.33 -6.29 9.56
N PHE A 65 8.33 -5.29 10.43
CA PHE A 65 9.38 -5.12 11.43
C PHE A 65 8.76 -5.08 12.81
N ASP A 66 9.36 -5.83 13.72
CA ASP A 66 9.08 -5.72 15.13
C ASP A 66 9.99 -4.62 15.69
N ALA A 67 9.41 -3.51 16.11
CA ALA A 67 10.13 -2.51 16.90
C ALA A 67 10.30 -3.07 18.32
N ALA A 68 11.47 -3.65 18.60
CA ALA A 68 11.76 -4.29 19.88
C ALA A 68 11.95 -3.29 21.03
N ASP A 69 12.40 -2.09 20.72
CA ASP A 69 12.57 -1.00 21.68
C ASP A 69 12.38 0.34 20.97
N VAL A 70 11.49 1.17 21.49
CA VAL A 70 11.37 2.57 21.05
C VAL A 70 12.23 3.40 21.99
N ASN A 71 13.25 4.08 21.45
CA ASN A 71 14.10 4.94 22.25
C ASN A 71 13.23 6.02 22.95
N PRO A 72 13.09 6.01 24.29
CA PRO A 72 12.24 6.96 25.00
C PRO A 72 12.68 8.41 24.78
N ASP A 73 13.98 8.65 24.60
CA ASP A 73 14.52 9.98 24.35
C ASP A 73 14.14 10.49 22.96
N ALA A 74 14.00 9.61 21.98
CA ALA A 74 13.49 9.97 20.65
C ALA A 74 12.00 10.37 20.70
N LEU A 75 11.19 9.68 21.51
CA LEU A 75 9.79 10.06 21.73
C LEU A 75 9.65 11.42 22.42
N LYS A 76 10.48 11.68 23.45
CA LYS A 76 10.52 12.98 24.14
C LYS A 76 10.90 14.12 23.18
N MET A 77 11.89 13.90 22.31
CA MET A 77 12.34 14.91 21.34
C MET A 77 11.29 15.21 20.26
N ILE A 78 10.57 14.20 19.76
CA ILE A 78 9.61 14.36 18.66
C ILE A 78 8.27 14.91 19.16
N PHE A 79 7.80 14.48 20.34
CA PHE A 79 6.46 14.78 20.82
C PHE A 79 6.41 15.71 22.05
N GLY A 80 7.56 16.03 22.66
CA GLY A 80 7.62 16.91 23.84
C GLY A 80 6.90 16.35 25.08
N ILE A 81 6.69 15.02 25.14
CA ILE A 81 5.94 14.38 26.22
C ILE A 81 6.91 13.98 27.33
N ASP A 82 6.98 14.82 28.37
CA ASP A 82 7.53 14.47 29.68
C ASP A 82 6.37 13.99 30.58
N ARG A 83 5.96 12.72 30.46
CA ARG A 83 5.37 11.85 31.52
C ARG A 83 4.67 10.63 30.96
#